data_AF-A0AAE0ZL82-F1
#
_entry.id   AF-A0AAE0ZL82-F1
#
_cell.length_a   1.000
_cell.length_b   1.000
_cell.length_c   1.000
_cell.angle_alpha   90.00
_cell.angle_beta   90.00
_cell.angle_gamma   90.00
#
_symmetry.space_group_name_H-M   'P 1'
#
loop_
_entity.id
_entity.type
_entity.pdbx_description
1 polymer ?
#
loop_
_entity_poly.entity_id
_entity_poly.type
_entity_poly.pdbx_seq_one_letter_code
_entity_poly.pdbx_strand_id
1 'polypeptide(L)'
;MFFQHQLQSNAYLCFANLVKGGIVVMYVSFVLVLFKFFRTGFIEGRMVLLYVEELPCVDPILVLFDQMFMAREMKDYWLEEELVAKMIFIIRNPDVLFRITRLHQELPKVQQGTSNRKTKFLTLYTLYDQIQSTSLFRHSSHSTSS
;
A
#
# COMPACT_ATOMS: atom_id res chain seq x y z
N MET A 1 -36.72 52.74 -30.68
CA MET A 1 -37.40 51.63 -29.96
C MET A 1 -37.10 50.25 -30.54
N PHE A 2 -37.05 50.08 -31.88
CA PHE A 2 -36.75 48.78 -32.53
C PHE A 2 -35.35 48.18 -32.27
N PHE A 3 -34.30 49.00 -32.11
CA PHE A 3 -32.93 48.53 -31.92
C PHE A 3 -32.67 47.89 -30.54
N GLN A 4 -33.35 48.39 -29.49
CA GLN A 4 -33.31 47.81 -28.14
C GLN A 4 -33.92 46.40 -28.10
N HIS A 5 -35.01 46.18 -28.84
CA HIS A 5 -35.70 44.89 -28.90
C HIS A 5 -34.86 43.80 -29.62
N GLN A 6 -34.08 44.19 -30.64
CA GLN A 6 -33.18 43.30 -31.36
C GLN A 6 -31.93 42.93 -30.53
N LEU A 7 -31.39 43.87 -29.75
CA LEU A 7 -30.29 43.58 -28.82
C LEU A 7 -30.71 42.62 -27.72
N GLN A 8 -31.91 42.80 -27.16
CA GLN A 8 -32.44 41.87 -26.14
C GLN A 8 -32.62 40.47 -26.70
N SER A 9 -33.21 40.31 -27.90
CA SER A 9 -33.42 38.99 -28.52
C SER A 9 -32.10 38.22 -28.74
N ASN A 10 -31.07 38.87 -29.26
CA ASN A 10 -29.76 38.25 -29.47
C ASN A 10 -29.02 37.93 -28.15
N ALA A 11 -29.17 38.80 -27.15
CA ALA A 11 -28.62 38.56 -25.82
C ALA A 11 -29.28 37.35 -25.15
N TYR A 12 -30.61 37.24 -25.16
CA TYR A 12 -31.34 36.10 -24.60
C TYR A 12 -30.95 34.77 -25.27
N LEU A 13 -30.73 34.79 -26.58
CA LEU A 13 -30.32 33.60 -27.33
C LEU A 13 -28.88 33.15 -26.97
N CYS A 14 -27.99 34.11 -26.75
CA CYS A 14 -26.64 33.86 -26.24
C CYS A 14 -26.66 33.27 -24.81
N PHE A 15 -27.41 33.89 -23.89
CA PHE A 15 -27.58 33.37 -22.53
C PHE A 15 -28.18 31.97 -22.52
N ALA A 16 -29.18 31.70 -23.38
CA ALA A 16 -29.77 30.37 -23.50
C ALA A 16 -28.76 29.31 -23.97
N ASN A 17 -27.89 29.64 -24.93
CA ASN A 17 -26.84 28.72 -25.39
C ASN A 17 -25.75 28.50 -24.33
N LEU A 18 -25.39 29.54 -23.57
CA LEU A 18 -24.46 29.46 -22.44
C LEU A 18 -24.99 28.57 -21.32
N VAL A 19 -26.27 28.73 -20.95
CA VAL A 19 -26.93 27.90 -19.94
C VAL A 19 -27.05 26.44 -20.41
N LYS A 20 -27.39 26.22 -21.69
CA LYS A 20 -27.45 24.87 -22.28
C LYS A 20 -26.07 24.17 -22.30
N GLY A 21 -24.99 24.89 -22.59
CA GLY A 21 -23.64 24.34 -22.51
C GLY A 21 -23.22 24.06 -21.06
N GLY A 22 -23.52 25.01 -20.16
CA GLY A 22 -23.15 24.92 -18.74
C GLY A 22 -23.81 23.75 -18.02
N ILE A 23 -25.09 23.47 -18.26
CA ILE A 23 -25.79 22.36 -17.61
C ILE A 23 -25.24 21.00 -18.05
N VAL A 24 -24.83 20.87 -19.32
CA VAL A 24 -24.21 19.65 -19.85
C VAL A 24 -22.85 19.41 -19.20
N VAL A 25 -22.01 20.44 -19.11
CA VAL A 25 -20.69 20.34 -18.45
C VAL A 25 -20.84 20.04 -16.96
N MET A 26 -21.83 20.62 -16.30
CA MET A 26 -22.14 20.33 -14.89
C MET A 26 -22.49 18.85 -14.69
N TYR A 27 -23.33 18.29 -15.56
CA TYR A 27 -23.72 16.88 -15.50
C TYR A 27 -22.51 15.96 -15.71
N VAL A 28 -21.71 16.21 -16.76
CA VAL A 28 -20.53 15.39 -17.07
C VAL A 28 -19.49 15.47 -15.95
N SER A 29 -19.24 16.66 -15.39
CA SER A 29 -18.34 16.83 -14.25
C SER A 29 -18.80 16.03 -13.03
N PHE A 30 -20.08 16.11 -12.68
CA PHE A 30 -20.65 15.36 -11.55
C PHE A 30 -20.51 13.85 -11.74
N VAL A 31 -20.85 13.34 -12.93
CA VAL A 31 -20.70 11.92 -13.27
C VAL A 31 -19.23 11.49 -13.22
N LEU A 32 -18.29 12.31 -13.71
CA LEU A 32 -16.86 12.02 -13.63
C LEU A 32 -16.34 11.99 -12.20
N VAL A 33 -16.80 12.91 -11.34
CA VAL A 33 -16.42 12.94 -9.92
C VAL A 33 -16.92 11.68 -9.21
N LEU A 34 -18.19 11.30 -9.42
CA LEU A 34 -18.72 10.05 -8.89
C LEU A 34 -17.94 8.85 -9.41
N PHE A 35 -17.69 8.77 -10.71
CA PHE A 35 -16.91 7.68 -11.30
C PHE A 35 -15.49 7.61 -10.73
N LYS A 36 -14.79 8.74 -10.56
CA LYS A 36 -13.48 8.75 -9.91
C LYS A 36 -13.55 8.35 -8.44
N PHE A 37 -14.56 8.80 -7.71
CA PHE A 37 -14.76 8.43 -6.32
C PHE A 37 -14.96 6.92 -6.18
N PHE A 38 -15.82 6.33 -7.01
CA PHE A 38 -16.02 4.89 -7.03
C PHE A 38 -14.76 4.14 -7.51
N ARG A 39 -14.08 4.61 -8.57
CA ARG A 39 -12.86 3.97 -9.08
C ARG A 39 -11.75 3.94 -8.03
N THR A 40 -11.47 5.07 -7.38
CA THR A 40 -10.40 5.19 -6.40
C THR A 40 -10.77 4.57 -5.05
N GLY A 41 -12.02 4.73 -4.61
CA GLY A 41 -12.49 4.14 -3.35
C GLY A 41 -12.57 2.61 -3.39
N PHE A 42 -13.02 2.03 -4.52
CA PHE A 42 -13.26 0.59 -4.60
C PHE A 42 -12.11 -0.21 -5.22
N ILE A 43 -11.27 0.36 -6.08
CA ILE A 43 -10.22 -0.43 -6.73
C ILE A 43 -8.88 -0.23 -6.04
N GLU A 44 -8.43 1.01 -5.87
CA GLU A 44 -7.13 1.27 -5.24
C GLU A 44 -7.14 0.95 -3.74
N GLY A 45 -8.20 1.31 -3.01
CA GLY A 45 -8.29 1.03 -1.57
C GLY A 45 -8.44 -0.46 -1.23
N ARG A 46 -9.11 -1.24 -2.09
CA ARG A 46 -9.39 -2.66 -1.82
C ARG A 46 -8.19 -3.57 -2.07
N MET A 47 -7.27 -3.21 -2.98
CA MET A 47 -6.06 -4.00 -3.22
C MET A 47 -5.14 -4.03 -2.00
N VAL A 48 -4.96 -2.88 -1.34
CA VAL A 48 -4.14 -2.78 -0.12
C VAL A 48 -4.82 -3.48 1.05
N LEU A 49 -6.14 -3.33 1.18
CA LEU A 49 -6.90 -3.95 2.27
C LEU A 49 -6.97 -5.47 2.11
N LEU A 50 -7.22 -5.97 0.89
CA LEU A 50 -7.17 -7.39 0.56
C LEU A 50 -5.78 -7.97 0.87
N TYR A 51 -4.72 -7.25 0.51
CA TYR A 51 -3.36 -7.68 0.83
C TYR A 51 -3.15 -7.87 2.33
N VAL A 52 -3.74 -7.02 3.19
CA VAL A 52 -3.64 -7.15 4.66
C VAL A 52 -4.56 -8.26 5.20
N GLU A 53 -5.77 -8.44 4.66
CA GLU A 53 -6.71 -9.50 5.07
C GLU A 53 -6.20 -10.91 4.75
N GLU A 54 -5.41 -11.08 3.70
CA GLU A 54 -4.85 -12.36 3.28
C GLU A 54 -3.60 -12.80 4.09
N LEU A 55 -3.14 -12.02 5.09
CA LEU A 55 -2.02 -12.41 5.94
C LEU A 55 -2.47 -13.43 7.00
N PRO A 56 -1.99 -14.69 6.96
CA PRO A 56 -2.47 -15.74 7.86
C PRO A 56 -2.00 -15.59 9.32
N CYS A 57 -0.92 -14.82 9.58
CA CYS A 57 -0.38 -14.57 10.92
C CYS A 57 0.62 -13.40 10.90
N VAL A 58 0.49 -12.43 11.81
CA VAL A 58 1.33 -11.20 11.88
C VAL A 58 2.38 -11.27 13.02
N ASP A 59 2.44 -12.39 13.75
CA ASP A 59 3.30 -12.59 14.93
C ASP A 59 4.81 -12.34 14.69
N PRO A 60 5.44 -12.73 13.56
CA PRO A 60 6.85 -12.46 13.33
C PRO A 60 7.19 -10.97 13.33
N ILE A 61 6.28 -10.15 12.79
CA ILE A 61 6.47 -8.71 12.69
C ILE A 61 6.40 -8.08 14.08
N LEU A 62 5.45 -8.53 14.90
CA LEU A 62 5.33 -8.11 16.30
C LEU A 62 6.61 -8.41 17.09
N VAL A 63 7.23 -9.57 16.86
CA VAL A 63 8.52 -9.92 17.49
C VAL A 63 9.66 -8.99 17.04
N LEU A 64 9.69 -8.57 15.78
CA LEU A 64 10.68 -7.59 15.31
C LEU A 64 10.46 -6.21 15.94
N PHE A 65 9.21 -5.77 16.08
CA PHE A 65 8.89 -4.51 16.77
C PHE A 65 9.31 -4.54 18.23
N ASP A 66 9.03 -5.64 18.95
CA ASP A 66 9.43 -5.81 20.35
C ASP A 66 10.96 -5.70 20.51
N GLN A 67 11.73 -6.26 19.57
CA GLN A 67 13.19 -6.12 19.59
C GLN A 67 13.67 -4.72 19.27
N MET A 68 13.02 -3.99 18.37
CA MET A 68 13.32 -2.58 18.14
C MET A 68 13.08 -1.75 19.40
N PHE A 69 11.97 -2.01 20.10
CA PHE A 69 11.68 -1.35 21.37
C PHE A 69 12.73 -1.69 22.44
N MET A 70 13.12 -2.95 22.58
CA MET A 70 14.21 -3.35 23.49
C MET A 70 15.56 -2.72 23.11
N ALA A 71 15.91 -2.64 21.82
CA ALA A 71 17.15 -2.01 21.37
C ALA A 71 17.19 -0.52 21.75
N ARG A 72 16.04 0.17 21.64
CA ARG A 72 15.89 1.56 22.08
C ARG A 72 16.05 1.73 23.59
N GLU A 73 15.50 0.81 24.39
CA GLU A 73 15.68 0.83 25.85
C GLU A 73 17.15 0.62 26.24
N MET A 74 17.87 -0.24 25.53
CA MET A 74 19.30 -0.48 25.73
C MET A 74 20.21 0.61 25.13
N LYS A 75 19.66 1.54 24.34
CA LYS A 75 20.40 2.59 23.60
C LYS A 75 21.50 2.03 22.69
N ASP A 76 21.27 0.85 22.12
CA ASP A 76 22.17 0.25 21.14
C ASP A 76 21.74 0.67 19.72
N TYR A 77 22.26 1.81 19.27
CA TYR A 77 21.88 2.44 18.01
C TYR A 77 22.30 1.65 16.78
N TRP A 78 23.41 0.90 16.85
CA TRP A 78 23.88 0.08 15.74
C TRP A 78 22.89 -1.06 15.45
N LEU A 79 22.44 -1.73 16.51
CA LEU A 79 21.43 -2.78 16.41
C LEU A 79 20.06 -2.22 16.00
N GLU A 80 19.68 -1.04 16.52
CA GLU A 80 18.43 -0.36 16.14
C GLU A 80 18.39 -0.07 14.63
N GLU A 81 19.48 0.46 14.06
CA GLU A 81 19.56 0.78 12.63
C GLU A 81 19.38 -0.47 11.76
N GLU A 82 20.03 -1.58 12.12
CA GLU A 82 19.94 -2.85 11.38
C GLU A 82 18.51 -3.45 11.44
N LEU A 83 17.88 -3.42 12.62
CA LEU A 83 16.50 -3.88 12.82
C LEU A 83 15.50 -3.01 12.06
N VAL A 84 15.70 -1.69 12.04
CA VAL A 84 14.85 -0.74 11.29
C VAL A 84 14.99 -0.95 9.78
N ALA A 85 16.20 -1.11 9.27
CA ALA A 85 16.43 -1.40 7.85
C ALA A 85 15.71 -2.68 7.40
N LYS A 86 15.78 -3.72 8.23
CA LYS A 86 15.06 -4.98 8.02
C LYS A 86 13.55 -4.80 7.96
N MET A 87 12.99 -4.00 8.86
CA MET A 87 11.55 -3.74 8.88
C MET A 87 11.08 -2.97 7.65
N ILE A 88 11.83 -1.93 7.24
CA ILE A 88 11.53 -1.16 6.04
C ILE A 88 11.54 -2.05 4.79
N PHE A 89 12.53 -2.95 4.68
CA PHE A 89 12.60 -3.88 3.56
C PHE A 89 11.40 -4.81 3.48
N ILE A 90 10.95 -5.35 4.63
CA ILE A 90 9.77 -6.21 4.70
C ILE A 90 8.52 -5.46 4.22
N ILE A 91 8.36 -4.20 4.63
CA ILE A 91 7.21 -3.37 4.24
C ILE A 91 7.26 -3.01 2.74
N ARG A 92 8.45 -2.80 2.18
CA ARG A 92 8.60 -2.47 0.76
C ARG A 92 8.36 -3.65 -0.18
N ASN A 93 8.51 -4.88 0.32
CA ASN A 93 8.38 -6.10 -0.49
C ASN A 93 7.26 -6.99 0.04
N PRO A 94 6.03 -6.88 -0.51
CA PRO A 94 4.89 -7.66 -0.03
C PRO A 94 5.10 -9.18 -0.16
N ASP A 95 5.84 -9.64 -1.17
CA ASP A 95 6.16 -11.06 -1.34
C ASP A 95 6.99 -11.64 -0.18
N VAL A 96 7.91 -10.83 0.36
CA VAL A 96 8.77 -11.23 1.48
C VAL A 96 7.95 -11.28 2.76
N LEU A 97 7.11 -10.26 2.95
CA LEU A 97 6.17 -10.22 4.05
C LEU A 97 5.29 -11.48 4.07
N PHE A 98 4.70 -11.87 2.94
CA PHE A 98 3.86 -13.06 2.84
C PHE A 98 4.61 -14.39 3.09
N ARG A 99 5.86 -14.50 2.65
CA ARG A 99 6.69 -15.69 2.93
C ARG A 99 6.96 -15.83 4.43
N ILE A 100 7.27 -14.73 5.10
CA ILE A 100 7.55 -14.71 6.54
C ILE A 100 6.30 -15.10 7.35
N THR A 101 5.13 -14.57 6.98
CA THR A 101 3.87 -14.88 7.69
C THR A 101 3.44 -16.34 7.53
N ARG A 102 3.65 -16.94 6.35
CA ARG A 102 3.34 -18.38 6.12
C ARG A 102 4.31 -19.33 6.81
N LEU A 103 5.60 -19.01 6.84
CA LEU A 103 6.61 -19.87 7.46
C LEU A 103 6.42 -20.03 8.97
N HIS A 104 5.83 -19.05 9.66
CA HIS A 104 5.51 -19.21 11.08
C HIS A 104 4.40 -20.26 11.28
N GLN A 105 3.43 -20.36 10.37
CA GLN A 105 2.27 -21.25 10.56
C GLN A 105 2.63 -22.74 10.47
N GLU A 106 3.63 -23.09 9.66
CA GLU A 106 4.14 -24.46 9.48
C GLU A 106 4.89 -24.99 10.72
N LEU A 107 5.21 -24.13 11.68
CA LEU A 107 5.77 -24.58 12.95
C LEU A 107 4.61 -25.06 13.83
N PRO A 108 4.51 -26.38 14.16
CA PRO A 108 3.50 -26.85 15.09
C PRO A 108 3.60 -26.03 16.38
N LYS A 109 2.45 -25.73 16.99
CA LYS A 109 2.33 -25.06 18.29
C LYS A 109 2.90 -25.94 19.41
N VAL A 110 4.20 -26.24 19.35
CA VAL A 110 4.96 -26.79 20.45
C VAL A 110 5.08 -25.66 21.45
N GLN A 111 4.47 -25.90 22.60
CA GLN A 111 4.49 -25.13 23.84
C GLN A 111 5.61 -24.09 23.87
N GLN A 112 5.23 -22.82 23.98
CA GLN A 112 6.11 -21.66 24.13
C GLN A 112 6.87 -21.64 25.49
N GLY A 113 7.23 -22.81 26.01
CA GLY A 113 8.22 -22.98 27.07
C GLY A 113 9.57 -23.29 26.42
N THR A 114 10.55 -22.42 26.65
CA THR A 114 12.00 -22.71 26.58
C THR A 114 12.62 -23.24 25.27
N SER A 115 11.97 -23.22 24.09
CA SER A 115 12.68 -23.44 22.83
C SER A 115 13.19 -22.12 22.23
N ASN A 116 14.36 -21.73 22.74
CA ASN A 116 15.30 -20.68 22.34
C ASN A 116 14.81 -19.72 21.23
N ARG A 117 14.14 -18.63 21.64
CA ARG A 117 13.72 -17.52 20.76
C ARG A 117 14.87 -16.97 19.91
N LYS A 118 16.12 -17.00 20.41
CA LYS A 118 17.29 -16.58 19.63
C LYS A 118 17.47 -17.45 18.39
N THR A 119 17.19 -18.75 18.46
CA THR A 119 17.30 -19.67 17.31
C THR A 119 16.26 -19.38 16.24
N LYS A 120 14.99 -19.21 16.62
CA LYS A 120 13.93 -18.82 15.67
C LYS A 120 14.22 -17.46 15.04
N PHE A 121 14.77 -16.54 15.84
CA PHE A 121 15.18 -15.24 15.34
C PHE A 121 16.36 -15.35 14.38
N LEU A 122 17.39 -16.14 14.70
CA LEU A 122 18.54 -16.38 13.84
C LEU A 122 18.15 -17.04 12.52
N THR A 123 17.22 -18.01 12.56
CA THR A 123 16.74 -18.67 11.35
C THR A 123 15.96 -17.70 10.47
N LEU A 124 15.15 -16.81 11.05
CA LEU A 124 14.52 -15.72 10.29
C LEU A 124 15.55 -14.72 9.74
N TYR A 125 16.63 -14.45 10.48
CA TYR A 125 17.67 -13.51 10.08
C TYR A 125 18.49 -14.02 8.89
N THR A 126 18.88 -15.29 8.93
CA THR A 126 19.61 -15.98 7.86
C THR A 126 18.74 -16.14 6.63
N LEU A 127 17.46 -16.46 6.80
CA LEU A 127 16.50 -16.53 5.69
C LEU A 127 16.30 -15.15 5.06
N TYR A 128 16.18 -14.10 5.87
CA TYR A 128 16.06 -12.74 5.38
C TYR A 128 17.28 -12.33 4.53
N ASP A 129 18.50 -12.66 4.96
CA ASP A 129 19.72 -12.36 4.20
C ASP A 129 19.76 -13.10 2.84
N GLN A 130 19.30 -14.36 2.82
CA GLN A 130 19.09 -15.13 1.59
C GLN A 130 18.00 -14.51 0.68
N ILE A 131 16.93 -13.96 1.25
CA ILE A 131 15.89 -13.27 0.49
C ILE A 131 16.38 -11.93 -0.05
N GLN A 132 17.12 -11.15 0.75
CA GLN A 132 17.62 -9.84 0.36
C GLN A 132 18.56 -9.96 -0.85
N SER A 133 19.49 -10.92 -0.83
CA SER A 133 20.32 -11.22 -2.00
C SER A 133 19.49 -11.65 -3.21
N THR A 134 18.56 -12.60 -3.05
CA THR A 134 17.70 -13.09 -4.15
C THR A 134 16.82 -11.98 -4.77
N SER A 135 16.28 -11.08 -3.95
CA SER A 135 15.41 -9.99 -4.38
C SER A 135 16.15 -8.86 -5.11
N LEU A 136 17.40 -8.55 -4.71
CA LEU A 136 18.28 -7.62 -5.43
C LEU A 136 18.61 -8.12 -6.84
N PHE A 137 18.77 -9.44 -7.04
CA PHE A 137 18.97 -10.03 -8.37
C PHE A 137 17.69 -10.11 -9.21
N ARG A 138 16.50 -10.19 -8.61
CA ARG A 138 15.24 -10.34 -9.35
C ARG A 138 14.76 -9.05 -10.04
N HIS A 139 15.18 -7.88 -9.57
CA HIS A 139 14.81 -6.61 -10.22
C HIS A 139 15.45 -6.43 -11.62
N SER A 140 16.43 -7.27 -11.99
CA SER A 140 17.07 -7.29 -13.31
C SER A 140 16.39 -8.20 -14.34
N SER A 141 15.44 -9.08 -13.96
CA SER A 141 14.93 -10.12 -14.85
C SER A 141 13.52 -9.88 -15.40
N HIS A 142 12.90 -8.74 -15.11
CA HIS A 142 11.55 -8.41 -15.63
C HIS A 142 11.55 -7.51 -16.88
N SER A 143 12.70 -7.25 -17.51
CA SER A 143 12.80 -6.47 -18.76
C SER A 143 13.06 -7.31 -20.02
N THR A 144 12.92 -8.64 -19.97
CA THR A 144 13.14 -9.51 -21.14
C THR A 144 12.09 -10.60 -21.25
N SER A 145 10.83 -10.21 -21.43
CA SER A 145 9.84 -11.10 -22.06
C SER A 145 8.62 -10.32 -22.51
N SER A 146 8.58 -10.10 -23.83
CA SER A 146 7.50 -9.61 -24.70
C SER A 146 7.42 -8.11 -24.93
#